data_AF-A0A2T7PPL0-F1
#
_entry.id   AF-A0A2T7PPL0-F1
#
_cell.length_a   1.000
_cell.length_b   1.000
_cell.length_c   1.000
_cell.angle_alpha   90.00
_cell.angle_beta   90.00
_cell.angle_gamma   90.00
#
_symmetry.space_group_name_H-M   'P 1'
#
loop_
_entity.id
_entity.type
_entity.pdbx_description
1 polymer ?
#
loop_
_entity_poly.entity_id
_entity_poly.type
_entity_poly.pdbx_seq_one_letter_code
_entity_poly.pdbx_strand_id
1 'polypeptide(L)'
;MSPGFYPWLCSLVVCRRDPALSLAYQLVKKPIDVAKFSALAYPSAYAHKQGVRLLSHPLITIDVKKLVTVKLRADDFPFTSATAHVTDLSDRVKREDRSCVVTSLQPDGTCSVLLRPPRAGRFLLRIYGTVSKGDGGVLPELVTYLITCSEGQPITDPYPDNGGHYGYQLASAPECGLKMLRSTHFPFEAKKGEVHVPVPLSRFTTLTSKLTHATKVKEVLTDLTFIQRTQEGAEVLARLPQAGYYLLRLFAGATRRTRRCSRWRTSCCTPPTAPRPYRLSPRLTSSSTSSARISFTLWLGE
;
A
#
# COMPACT_ATOMS: atom_id res chain seq x y z
N MET A 1 5.70 27.94 -19.81
CA MET A 1 5.57 26.69 -19.04
C MET A 1 6.38 25.62 -19.73
N SER A 2 7.61 25.39 -19.27
CA SER A 2 8.51 24.42 -19.90
C SER A 2 8.23 23.02 -19.35
N PRO A 3 8.15 21.96 -20.17
CA PRO A 3 8.07 20.60 -19.69
C PRO A 3 9.36 20.28 -18.93
N GLY A 4 9.25 19.67 -17.75
CA GLY A 4 10.39 19.25 -16.95
C GLY A 4 11.31 18.33 -17.74
N PHE A 5 12.46 18.87 -18.16
CA PHE A 5 13.53 18.14 -18.81
C PHE A 5 14.17 17.21 -17.77
N TYR A 6 14.03 15.89 -17.94
CA TYR A 6 14.67 14.89 -17.10
C TYR A 6 16.13 14.70 -17.53
N PRO A 7 17.14 14.95 -16.68
CA PRO A 7 18.55 14.81 -17.06
C PRO A 7 19.07 13.36 -17.01
N TRP A 8 18.23 12.35 -16.75
CA TRP A 8 18.72 11.00 -16.38
C TRP A 8 18.93 10.02 -17.53
N LEU A 9 18.67 10.42 -18.79
CA LEU A 9 18.74 9.56 -19.97
C LEU A 9 20.07 9.67 -20.74
N CYS A 10 21.10 10.22 -20.11
CA CYS A 10 22.38 10.46 -20.74
C CYS A 10 23.44 9.56 -20.10
N SER A 11 23.99 8.66 -20.92
CA SER A 11 25.09 7.75 -20.62
C SER A 11 26.12 8.39 -19.70
N LEU A 12 26.13 8.04 -18.42
CA LEU A 12 27.17 8.49 -17.51
C LEU A 12 28.41 7.65 -17.80
N VAL A 13 29.38 8.22 -18.51
CA VAL A 13 30.68 7.59 -18.71
C VAL A 13 31.44 7.69 -17.39
N VAL A 14 31.35 6.64 -16.57
CA VAL A 14 32.07 6.56 -15.29
C VAL A 14 33.52 6.16 -15.56
N CYS A 15 34.40 7.14 -15.70
CA CYS A 15 35.85 6.91 -15.63
C CYS A 15 36.27 6.78 -14.16
N ARG A 16 36.24 5.55 -13.62
CA ARG A 16 36.60 5.29 -12.20
C ARG A 16 38.01 5.75 -11.80
N ARG A 17 38.92 5.94 -12.76
CA ARG A 17 40.32 6.36 -12.52
C ARG A 17 40.49 7.88 -12.49
N ASP A 18 39.56 8.65 -13.05
CA ASP A 18 39.63 10.11 -13.11
C ASP A 18 38.22 10.73 -13.05
N PRO A 19 37.79 11.20 -11.87
CA PRO A 19 36.49 11.83 -11.68
C PRO A 19 36.29 13.11 -12.52
N ALA A 20 37.37 13.83 -12.85
CA ALA A 20 37.30 15.06 -13.63
C ALA A 20 36.99 14.76 -15.10
N LEU A 21 37.55 13.68 -15.64
CA LEU A 21 37.18 13.21 -16.99
C LEU A 21 35.70 12.79 -17.05
N SER A 22 35.16 12.15 -15.99
CA SER A 22 33.75 11.74 -15.98
C SER A 22 32.76 12.92 -16.09
N LEU A 23 33.13 14.12 -15.61
CA LEU A 23 32.31 15.32 -15.76
C LEU A 23 32.29 15.85 -17.19
N ALA A 24 33.42 15.79 -17.91
CA ALA A 24 33.55 16.30 -19.27
C ALA A 24 32.79 15.46 -20.32
N TYR A 25 32.59 14.16 -20.07
CA TYR A 25 31.89 13.25 -20.99
C TYR A 25 30.42 13.02 -20.64
N GLN A 26 29.89 13.74 -19.65
CA GLN A 26 28.47 13.67 -19.31
C GLN A 26 27.62 14.46 -20.31
N LEU A 27 26.72 13.76 -20.99
CA LEU A 27 25.83 14.37 -22.00
C LEU A 27 24.64 15.15 -21.38
N VAL A 28 24.75 15.60 -20.13
CA VAL A 28 23.68 16.30 -19.40
C VAL A 28 23.94 17.80 -19.30
N LYS A 29 22.88 18.61 -19.30
CA LYS A 29 22.96 20.09 -19.16
C LYS A 29 23.64 20.55 -17.86
N LYS A 30 23.60 19.72 -16.81
CA LYS A 30 24.24 19.97 -15.51
C LYS A 30 24.94 18.68 -15.07
N PRO A 31 26.23 18.53 -15.38
CA PRO A 31 27.03 17.39 -14.93
C PRO A 31 27.00 17.27 -13.40
N ILE A 32 26.98 16.04 -12.92
CA ILE A 32 27.06 15.70 -11.49
C ILE A 32 28.26 14.80 -11.27
N ASP A 33 28.92 14.92 -10.12
CA ASP A 33 30.03 14.04 -9.80
C ASP A 33 29.57 12.58 -9.58
N VAL A 34 30.52 11.66 -9.69
CA VAL A 34 30.26 10.21 -9.57
C VAL A 34 29.71 9.84 -8.19
N ALA A 35 30.17 10.50 -7.13
CA ALA A 35 29.72 10.22 -5.77
C ALA A 35 28.24 10.57 -5.60
N LYS A 36 27.87 11.78 -6.02
CA LYS A 36 26.49 12.28 -6.05
C LYS A 36 25.61 11.42 -6.95
N PHE A 37 26.11 10.98 -8.11
CA PHE A 37 25.36 10.05 -8.96
C PHE A 37 25.11 8.73 -8.23
N SER A 38 26.16 8.09 -7.72
CA SER A 38 26.09 6.78 -7.06
C SER A 38 25.20 6.74 -5.81
N ALA A 39 24.96 7.89 -5.18
CA ALA A 39 24.10 8.02 -4.02
C ALA A 39 22.60 8.04 -4.36
N LEU A 40 22.22 8.25 -5.62
CA LEU A 40 20.83 8.38 -6.02
C LEU A 40 20.12 7.02 -6.06
N ALA A 41 18.84 7.04 -5.73
CA ALA A 41 17.97 5.90 -5.93
C ALA A 41 17.67 5.78 -7.43
N TYR A 42 17.87 4.59 -7.98
CA TYR A 42 17.63 4.29 -9.39
C TYR A 42 16.31 3.54 -9.56
N PRO A 43 15.30 4.15 -10.21
CA PRO A 43 14.17 3.40 -10.71
C PRO A 43 14.65 2.32 -11.69
N SER A 44 13.98 1.17 -11.72
CA SER A 44 14.26 0.13 -12.70
C SER A 44 13.99 0.64 -14.13
N ALA A 45 14.52 -0.07 -15.13
CA ALA A 45 14.22 0.24 -16.53
C ALA A 45 12.71 0.24 -16.84
N TYR A 46 11.96 -0.67 -16.20
CA TYR A 46 10.50 -0.68 -16.29
C TYR A 46 9.89 0.57 -15.67
N ALA A 47 10.27 0.91 -14.43
CA ALA A 47 9.76 2.07 -13.73
C ALA A 47 10.00 3.36 -14.52
N HIS A 48 11.21 3.50 -15.08
CA HIS A 48 11.55 4.63 -15.94
C HIS A 48 10.67 4.67 -17.20
N LYS A 49 10.49 3.54 -17.90
CA LYS A 49 9.63 3.45 -19.09
C LYS A 49 8.18 3.83 -18.79
N GLN A 50 7.70 3.53 -17.59
CA GLN A 50 6.34 3.85 -17.13
C GLN A 50 6.22 5.24 -16.48
N GLY A 51 7.26 6.08 -16.55
CA GLY A 51 7.22 7.42 -15.98
C GLY A 51 7.08 7.45 -14.45
N VAL A 52 7.61 6.43 -13.75
CA VAL A 52 7.58 6.37 -12.29
C VAL A 52 8.62 7.32 -11.70
N ARG A 53 8.15 8.24 -10.85
CA ARG A 53 8.95 9.21 -10.10
C ARG A 53 9.02 8.86 -8.62
N LEU A 54 10.21 9.07 -8.05
CA LEU A 54 10.45 9.00 -6.61
C LEU A 54 10.06 10.36 -5.99
N LEU A 55 9.06 10.40 -5.12
CA LEU A 55 8.56 11.66 -4.55
C LEU A 55 9.18 12.01 -3.21
N SER A 56 9.46 11.01 -2.37
CA SER A 56 9.89 11.25 -0.98
C SER A 56 11.41 11.23 -0.78
N HIS A 57 12.11 10.31 -1.44
CA HIS A 57 13.51 10.01 -1.17
C HIS A 57 14.26 9.86 -2.49
N PRO A 58 15.13 10.80 -2.86
CA PRO A 58 15.91 10.70 -4.10
C PRO A 58 17.19 9.86 -3.94
N LEU A 59 17.58 9.53 -2.70
CA LEU A 59 18.81 8.80 -2.39
C LEU A 59 18.53 7.32 -2.16
N ILE A 60 19.48 6.45 -2.55
CA ILE A 60 19.37 5.00 -2.39
C ILE A 60 19.40 4.55 -0.93
N THR A 61 20.10 5.30 -0.09
CA THR A 61 20.18 5.06 1.35
C THR A 61 19.24 6.01 2.08
N ILE A 62 18.43 5.47 2.99
CA ILE A 62 17.52 6.24 3.83
C ILE A 62 17.83 5.93 5.29
N ASP A 63 18.28 6.93 6.03
CA ASP A 63 18.55 6.81 7.46
C ASP A 63 17.30 7.16 8.27
N VAL A 64 16.85 6.25 9.13
CA VAL A 64 15.63 6.41 9.92
C VAL A 64 15.80 5.93 11.35
N LYS A 65 15.05 6.54 12.28
CA LYS A 65 15.04 6.10 13.68
C LYS A 65 14.12 4.89 13.89
N LYS A 66 12.83 5.03 13.57
CA LYS A 66 11.79 4.02 13.85
C LYS A 66 10.86 3.72 12.66
N LEU A 67 10.70 4.66 11.74
CA LEU A 67 9.68 4.61 10.69
C LEU A 67 10.17 5.30 9.43
N VAL A 68 9.84 4.75 8.27
CA VAL A 68 10.04 5.40 6.97
C VAL A 68 8.79 5.29 6.11
N THR A 69 8.45 6.36 5.40
CA THR A 69 7.43 6.35 4.34
C THR A 69 8.05 6.72 3.01
N VAL A 70 8.06 5.78 2.07
CA VAL A 70 8.50 6.01 0.69
C VAL A 70 7.29 6.27 -0.20
N LYS A 71 7.33 7.32 -1.01
CA LYS A 71 6.25 7.71 -1.94
C LYS A 71 6.74 7.71 -3.38
N LEU A 72 5.97 7.08 -4.25
CA LEU A 72 6.17 7.00 -5.70
C LEU A 72 4.93 7.48 -6.43
N ARG A 73 5.07 8.07 -7.61
CA ARG A 73 3.94 8.39 -8.50
C ARG A 73 4.33 8.08 -9.93
N ALA A 74 3.41 7.56 -10.71
CA ALA A 74 3.57 7.44 -12.16
C ALA A 74 2.87 8.62 -12.84
N ASP A 75 3.49 9.17 -13.88
CA ASP A 75 3.06 10.41 -14.53
C ASP A 75 1.79 10.24 -15.38
N ASP A 76 1.80 9.23 -16.25
CA ASP A 76 0.77 9.09 -17.28
C ASP A 76 -0.44 8.28 -16.79
N PHE A 77 -0.20 7.27 -15.95
CA PHE A 77 -1.26 6.40 -15.44
C PHE A 77 -1.02 6.04 -13.97
N PRO A 78 -2.07 5.91 -13.15
CA PRO A 78 -1.92 5.47 -11.77
C PRO A 78 -1.50 4.00 -11.69
N PHE A 79 -0.86 3.63 -10.57
CA PHE A 79 -0.56 2.23 -10.27
C PHE A 79 -1.84 1.39 -10.23
N THR A 80 -1.81 0.23 -10.88
CA THR A 80 -2.89 -0.76 -10.84
C THR A 80 -2.66 -1.79 -9.74
N SER A 81 -1.39 -2.05 -9.44
CA SER A 81 -0.94 -2.89 -8.32
C SER A 81 0.42 -2.45 -7.82
N ALA A 82 0.65 -2.59 -6.53
CA ALA A 82 1.96 -2.45 -5.92
C ALA A 82 2.12 -3.42 -4.73
N THR A 83 3.37 -3.73 -4.38
CA THR A 83 3.74 -4.44 -3.16
C THR A 83 5.16 -4.05 -2.77
N ALA A 84 5.54 -4.28 -1.52
CA ALA A 84 6.89 -4.05 -1.05
C ALA A 84 7.36 -5.23 -0.22
N HIS A 85 8.64 -5.54 -0.34
CA HIS A 85 9.31 -6.61 0.37
C HIS A 85 10.48 -6.02 1.14
N VAL A 86 10.64 -6.49 2.37
CA VAL A 86 11.73 -6.07 3.25
C VAL A 86 12.55 -7.28 3.64
N THR A 87 13.85 -7.19 3.39
CA THR A 87 14.83 -8.18 3.87
C THR A 87 15.69 -7.53 4.94
N ASP A 88 15.74 -8.14 6.12
CA ASP A 88 16.70 -7.78 7.15
C ASP A 88 18.09 -8.30 6.74
N LEU A 89 19.06 -7.39 6.55
CA LEU A 89 20.43 -7.72 6.16
C LEU A 89 21.31 -8.11 7.35
N SER A 90 20.85 -7.85 8.58
CA SER A 90 21.51 -8.26 9.81
C SER A 90 21.15 -9.71 10.17
N ASP A 91 20.11 -10.29 9.58
CA ASP A 91 19.76 -11.70 9.79
C ASP A 91 20.64 -12.63 8.93
N ARG A 92 21.10 -13.73 9.53
CA ARG A 92 21.85 -14.79 8.81
C ARG A 92 20.96 -15.50 7.81
N VAL A 93 19.65 -15.56 8.09
CA VAL A 93 18.65 -16.08 7.17
C VAL A 93 17.91 -14.90 6.56
N LYS A 94 18.12 -14.66 5.27
CA LYS A 94 17.41 -13.62 4.52
C LYS A 94 15.93 -13.98 4.40
N ARG A 95 15.13 -13.62 5.41
CA ARG A 95 13.68 -13.79 5.41
C ARG A 95 13.01 -12.48 5.01
N GLU A 96 11.96 -12.61 4.20
CA GLU A 96 11.06 -11.50 3.95
C GLU A 96 10.13 -11.32 5.15
N ASP A 97 10.07 -10.12 5.69
CA ASP A 97 9.15 -9.78 6.76
C ASP A 97 8.04 -8.86 6.23
N ARG A 98 6.82 -9.38 6.18
CA ARG A 98 5.62 -8.63 5.75
C ARG A 98 4.89 -7.98 6.92
N SER A 99 5.25 -8.31 8.16
CA SER A 99 4.59 -7.78 9.35
C SER A 99 4.95 -6.31 9.61
N CYS A 100 6.08 -5.87 9.06
CA CYS A 100 6.68 -4.56 9.30
C CYS A 100 6.59 -3.59 8.12
N VAL A 101 6.09 -4.04 6.96
CA VAL A 101 5.95 -3.22 5.74
C VAL A 101 4.52 -3.24 5.22
N VAL A 102 4.07 -2.11 4.69
CA VAL A 102 2.75 -2.00 4.07
C VAL A 102 2.79 -1.04 2.88
N THR A 103 2.22 -1.47 1.76
CA THR A 103 2.10 -0.68 0.54
C THR A 103 0.66 -0.18 0.40
N SER A 104 0.45 1.08 0.04
CA SER A 104 -0.88 1.69 -0.12
C SER A 104 -0.94 2.51 -1.39
N LEU A 105 -2.00 2.37 -2.17
CA LEU A 105 -2.31 3.22 -3.32
C LEU A 105 -3.32 4.29 -2.92
N GLN A 106 -2.94 5.53 -3.11
CA GLN A 106 -3.72 6.70 -2.73
C GLN A 106 -4.62 7.16 -3.89
N PRO A 107 -5.76 7.81 -3.60
CA PRO A 107 -6.66 8.35 -4.63
C PRO A 107 -6.00 9.31 -5.63
N ASP A 108 -4.94 9.99 -5.20
CA ASP A 108 -4.14 10.91 -6.01
C ASP A 108 -3.13 10.20 -6.93
N GLY A 109 -3.20 8.86 -7.04
CA GLY A 109 -2.30 8.05 -7.85
C GLY A 109 -0.95 7.75 -7.20
N THR A 110 -0.71 8.22 -5.97
CA THR A 110 0.55 7.99 -5.25
C THR A 110 0.59 6.58 -4.65
N CYS A 111 1.68 5.84 -4.88
CA CYS A 111 2.02 4.63 -4.13
C CYS A 111 2.85 5.01 -2.90
N SER A 112 2.37 4.65 -1.71
CA SER A 112 3.02 4.91 -0.43
C SER A 112 3.40 3.61 0.25
N VAL A 113 4.68 3.43 0.58
CA VAL A 113 5.22 2.28 1.28
C VAL A 113 5.69 2.71 2.66
N LEU A 114 5.05 2.19 3.69
CA LEU A 114 5.38 2.46 5.09
C LEU A 114 6.11 1.25 5.66
N LEU A 115 7.28 1.48 6.25
CA LEU A 115 8.11 0.46 6.89
C LEU A 115 8.43 0.87 8.33
N ARG A 116 8.21 -0.06 9.26
CA ARG A 116 8.62 -0.01 10.67
C ARG A 116 9.73 -1.03 10.92
N PRO A 117 11.01 -0.69 10.82
CA PRO A 117 12.07 -1.66 11.06
C PRO A 117 11.94 -2.26 12.49
N PRO A 118 11.97 -3.59 12.66
CA PRO A 118 11.74 -4.23 13.96
C PRO A 118 12.86 -3.99 14.99
N ARG A 119 14.05 -3.63 14.52
CA ARG A 119 15.27 -3.42 15.31
C ARG A 119 16.22 -2.47 14.60
N ALA A 120 17.19 -1.93 15.33
CA ALA A 120 18.34 -1.25 14.73
C ALA A 120 19.10 -2.22 13.79
N GLY A 121 19.53 -1.72 12.64
CA GLY A 121 20.16 -2.55 11.62
C GLY A 121 19.99 -2.01 10.20
N ARG A 122 20.31 -2.85 9.21
CA ARG A 122 20.21 -2.50 7.79
C ARG A 122 19.15 -3.38 7.12
N PHE A 123 18.28 -2.76 6.33
CA PHE A 123 17.19 -3.45 5.66
C PHE A 123 17.20 -3.12 4.17
N LEU A 124 16.89 -4.10 3.33
CA LEU A 124 16.68 -3.88 1.90
C LEU A 124 15.18 -3.75 1.65
N LEU A 125 14.73 -2.57 1.23
CA LEU A 125 13.34 -2.30 0.85
C LEU A 125 13.22 -2.36 -0.68
N ARG A 126 12.52 -3.37 -1.19
CA ARG A 126 12.22 -3.51 -2.62
C ARG A 126 10.76 -3.19 -2.86
N ILE A 127 10.49 -2.28 -3.79
CA ILE A 127 9.13 -1.89 -4.16
C ILE A 127 8.84 -2.41 -5.56
N TYR A 128 7.71 -3.09 -5.72
CA TYR A 128 7.23 -3.67 -6.98
C TYR A 128 5.87 -3.07 -7.34
N GLY A 129 5.56 -3.00 -8.62
CA GLY A 129 4.24 -2.54 -9.05
C GLY A 129 4.09 -2.39 -10.55
N THR A 130 2.85 -2.25 -10.98
CA THR A 130 2.46 -2.15 -12.39
C THR A 130 1.69 -0.86 -12.63
N VAL A 131 1.95 -0.25 -13.78
CA VAL A 131 1.26 0.91 -14.30
C VAL A 131 0.50 0.42 -15.54
N SER A 132 -0.83 0.56 -15.58
CA SER A 132 -1.78 -0.02 -16.57
C SER A 132 -2.13 -1.52 -16.45
N LYS A 133 -3.20 -1.97 -17.16
CA LYS A 133 -3.67 -3.38 -17.24
C LYS A 133 -2.87 -4.07 -18.36
N GLY A 134 -1.95 -4.98 -18.04
CA GLY A 134 -1.24 -5.70 -19.11
C GLY A 134 -0.20 -6.73 -18.71
N ASP A 135 0.44 -6.64 -17.55
CA ASP A 135 1.56 -7.53 -17.26
C ASP A 135 1.07 -8.80 -16.54
N GLY A 136 1.27 -9.96 -17.18
CA GLY A 136 0.71 -11.28 -16.85
C GLY A 136 1.11 -11.85 -15.47
N GLY A 137 0.60 -11.23 -14.40
CA GLY A 137 0.66 -11.73 -13.03
C GLY A 137 1.95 -11.45 -12.26
N VAL A 138 3.05 -11.10 -12.94
CA VAL A 138 4.34 -10.78 -12.30
C VAL A 138 4.45 -9.26 -12.09
N LEU A 139 4.70 -8.85 -10.84
CA LEU A 139 4.93 -7.44 -10.51
C LEU A 139 6.41 -7.10 -10.74
N PRO A 140 6.75 -6.20 -11.67
CA PRO A 140 8.13 -5.79 -11.89
C PRO A 140 8.64 -4.92 -10.74
N GLU A 141 9.94 -5.01 -10.48
CA GLU A 141 10.60 -4.16 -9.49
C GLU A 141 10.59 -2.72 -9.98
N LEU A 142 10.25 -1.78 -9.10
CA LEU A 142 10.22 -0.36 -9.37
C LEU A 142 11.49 0.33 -8.90
N VAL A 143 11.90 0.06 -7.66
CA VAL A 143 13.07 0.67 -7.02
C VAL A 143 13.46 -0.14 -5.80
N THR A 144 14.76 -0.13 -5.49
CA THR A 144 15.32 -0.72 -4.28
C THR A 144 16.01 0.36 -3.44
N TYR A 145 15.72 0.38 -2.14
CA TYR A 145 16.39 1.24 -1.16
C TYR A 145 17.13 0.42 -0.11
N LEU A 146 18.23 0.97 0.39
CA LEU A 146 18.90 0.54 1.60
C LEU A 146 18.41 1.40 2.77
N ILE A 147 17.76 0.79 3.75
CA ILE A 147 17.29 1.47 4.94
C ILE A 147 18.29 1.22 6.06
N THR A 148 18.83 2.28 6.64
CA THR A 148 19.66 2.21 7.84
C THR A 148 18.82 2.66 9.03
N CYS A 149 18.62 1.77 10.01
CA CYS A 149 17.79 2.04 11.17
C CYS A 149 18.64 2.12 12.45
N SER A 150 18.54 3.23 13.18
CA SER A 150 19.35 3.45 14.40
C SER A 150 18.71 2.93 15.69
N GLU A 151 17.38 2.90 15.77
CA GLU A 151 16.65 2.49 16.99
C GLU A 151 15.79 1.24 16.73
N GLY A 152 14.96 1.28 15.68
CA GLY A 152 13.96 0.26 15.40
C GLY A 152 12.81 0.27 16.41
N GLN A 153 11.76 -0.50 16.11
CA GLN A 153 10.60 -0.66 16.97
C GLN A 153 10.13 -2.12 16.93
N PRO A 154 10.23 -2.87 18.05
CA PRO A 154 9.70 -4.23 18.10
C PRO A 154 8.24 -4.28 17.66
N ILE A 155 7.91 -5.25 16.80
CA ILE A 155 6.58 -5.39 16.23
C ILE A 155 5.68 -6.14 17.22
N THR A 156 5.05 -5.39 18.13
CA THR A 156 4.00 -5.91 19.03
C THR A 156 2.68 -6.10 18.28
N ASP A 157 2.42 -5.19 17.34
CA ASP A 157 1.21 -5.13 16.54
C ASP A 157 1.62 -5.21 15.06
N PRO A 158 1.50 -6.38 14.41
CA PRO A 158 1.92 -6.53 13.02
C PRO A 158 0.91 -5.90 12.07
N TYR A 159 1.41 -5.40 10.94
CA TYR A 159 0.53 -5.19 9.79
C TYR A 159 0.02 -6.56 9.33
N PRO A 160 -1.27 -6.70 9.00
CA PRO A 160 -1.77 -7.94 8.46
C PRO A 160 -1.25 -8.15 7.06
N ASP A 161 -1.23 -9.40 6.67
CA ASP A 161 -0.90 -9.72 5.30
C ASP A 161 -2.12 -9.54 4.38
N ASN A 162 -1.91 -8.81 3.30
CA ASN A 162 -2.85 -8.65 2.19
C ASN A 162 -2.34 -9.33 0.90
N GLY A 163 -1.07 -9.71 0.84
CA GLY A 163 -0.42 -10.18 -0.38
C GLY A 163 -0.37 -9.11 -1.48
N GLY A 164 -0.34 -7.83 -1.12
CA GLY A 164 -0.31 -6.71 -2.06
C GLY A 164 -0.61 -5.35 -1.40
N HIS A 165 -1.14 -4.41 -2.19
CA HIS A 165 -1.38 -3.04 -1.76
C HIS A 165 -2.73 -2.80 -1.09
N TYR A 166 -2.69 -1.78 -0.26
CA TYR A 166 -3.76 -1.17 0.48
C TYR A 166 -4.35 0.03 -0.33
N GLY A 167 -5.52 0.59 0.01
CA GLY A 167 -6.23 1.60 -0.79
C GLY A 167 -6.97 1.08 -2.04
N TYR A 168 -7.60 2.00 -2.78
CA TYR A 168 -8.54 1.67 -3.86
C TYR A 168 -7.91 0.87 -5.01
N GLN A 169 -8.53 -0.26 -5.38
CA GLN A 169 -8.22 -0.94 -6.63
C GLN A 169 -8.98 -0.28 -7.79
N LEU A 170 -8.40 0.81 -8.29
CA LEU A 170 -8.95 1.72 -9.31
C LEU A 170 -9.53 0.99 -10.54
N ALA A 171 -8.87 -0.09 -10.96
CA ALA A 171 -9.13 -0.75 -12.22
C ALA A 171 -10.45 -1.54 -12.31
N SER A 172 -11.07 -1.87 -11.17
CA SER A 172 -12.29 -2.70 -11.15
C SER A 172 -13.46 -2.06 -10.39
N ALA A 173 -13.22 -0.98 -9.64
CA ALA A 173 -14.24 -0.27 -8.85
C ALA A 173 -15.49 0.16 -9.67
N PRO A 174 -15.37 0.73 -10.88
CA PRO A 174 -16.54 1.13 -11.67
C PRO A 174 -17.38 -0.07 -12.13
N GLU A 175 -16.71 -1.19 -12.48
CA GLU A 175 -17.35 -2.38 -13.06
C GLU A 175 -18.34 -3.05 -12.11
N CYS A 176 -18.16 -2.93 -10.79
CA CYS A 176 -19.09 -3.44 -9.78
C CYS A 176 -19.72 -2.31 -8.96
N GLY A 177 -19.94 -1.17 -9.61
CA GLY A 177 -20.89 -0.15 -9.14
C GLY A 177 -20.39 0.74 -8.02
N LEU A 178 -19.08 0.80 -7.78
CA LEU A 178 -18.49 1.72 -6.82
C LEU A 178 -18.04 3.00 -7.52
N LYS A 179 -18.25 4.14 -6.86
CA LYS A 179 -17.63 5.40 -7.27
C LYS A 179 -16.21 5.46 -6.74
N MET A 180 -15.34 6.02 -7.58
CA MET A 180 -14.02 6.46 -7.19
C MET A 180 -14.13 7.53 -6.10
N LEU A 181 -13.56 7.30 -4.93
CA LEU A 181 -13.37 8.37 -3.96
C LEU A 181 -12.19 9.23 -4.38
N ARG A 182 -12.45 10.52 -4.60
CA ARG A 182 -11.42 11.52 -4.96
C ARG A 182 -10.64 12.01 -3.74
N SER A 183 -11.22 11.86 -2.55
CA SER A 183 -10.64 12.25 -1.28
C SER A 183 -11.18 11.29 -0.23
N THR A 184 -10.32 10.43 0.29
CA THR A 184 -10.54 9.83 1.61
C THR A 184 -9.22 9.85 2.33
N HIS A 185 -9.27 10.19 3.62
CA HIS A 185 -8.16 9.98 4.52
C HIS A 185 -7.93 8.46 4.60
N PHE A 186 -6.95 8.00 3.82
CA PHE A 186 -6.44 6.66 3.93
C PHE A 186 -5.15 6.76 4.75
N PRO A 187 -5.14 6.23 5.96
CA PRO A 187 -5.99 5.12 6.41
C PRO A 187 -7.18 5.57 7.35
N PHE A 188 -8.24 4.76 7.63
CA PHE A 188 -9.31 5.07 8.64
C PHE A 188 -9.05 4.68 10.10
N GLU A 189 -9.17 5.63 11.01
CA GLU A 189 -9.04 5.40 12.47
C GLU A 189 -10.39 5.08 13.11
N ALA A 190 -10.43 4.10 14.02
CA ALA A 190 -11.61 3.90 14.85
C ALA A 190 -11.61 4.87 16.04
N LYS A 191 -12.78 5.45 16.30
CA LYS A 191 -13.05 6.22 17.51
C LYS A 191 -13.85 5.33 18.45
N LYS A 192 -13.33 5.09 19.66
CA LYS A 192 -13.97 4.19 20.66
C LYS A 192 -14.24 2.77 20.13
N GLY A 193 -13.37 2.28 19.26
CA GLY A 193 -13.46 0.94 18.68
C GLY A 193 -14.57 0.77 17.63
N GLU A 194 -15.16 1.86 17.14
CA GLU A 194 -16.05 1.86 15.98
C GLU A 194 -15.41 2.63 14.83
N VAL A 195 -15.56 2.10 13.62
CA VAL A 195 -15.05 2.71 12.40
C VAL A 195 -16.13 2.74 11.32
N HIS A 196 -16.18 3.87 10.64
CA HIS A 196 -17.17 4.22 9.64
C HIS A 196 -16.46 4.41 8.31
N VAL A 197 -16.78 3.56 7.33
CA VAL A 197 -16.12 3.58 6.02
C VAL A 197 -17.15 3.94 4.95
N PRO A 198 -17.09 5.16 4.38
CA PRO A 198 -17.99 5.54 3.30
C PRO A 198 -17.67 4.75 2.03
N VAL A 199 -18.70 4.21 1.40
CA VAL A 199 -18.65 3.44 0.14
C VAL A 199 -19.63 4.08 -0.84
N PRO A 200 -19.20 5.11 -1.58
CA PRO A 200 -20.09 5.75 -2.53
C PRO A 200 -20.33 4.83 -3.73
N LEU A 201 -21.57 4.81 -4.21
CA LEU A 201 -22.04 3.89 -5.23
C LEU A 201 -22.41 4.67 -6.51
N SER A 202 -22.07 4.09 -7.67
CA SER A 202 -22.51 4.60 -8.98
C SER A 202 -23.82 3.96 -9.43
N ARG A 203 -24.13 2.78 -8.90
CA ARG A 203 -25.38 2.05 -9.11
C ARG A 203 -25.65 1.12 -7.94
N PHE A 204 -26.86 0.59 -7.87
CA PHE A 204 -27.19 -0.47 -6.92
C PHE A 204 -26.21 -1.64 -7.08
N THR A 205 -25.70 -2.13 -5.96
CA THR A 205 -24.77 -3.26 -5.93
C THR A 205 -24.90 -4.01 -4.61
N THR A 206 -24.74 -5.32 -4.67
CA THR A 206 -24.68 -6.16 -3.46
C THR A 206 -23.31 -5.98 -2.82
N LEU A 207 -23.30 -5.64 -1.54
CA LEU A 207 -22.08 -5.46 -0.76
C LEU A 207 -22.00 -6.52 0.34
N THR A 208 -20.80 -7.05 0.56
CA THR A 208 -20.51 -7.87 1.74
C THR A 208 -19.14 -7.48 2.28
N SER A 209 -18.96 -7.61 3.59
CA SER A 209 -17.73 -7.25 4.29
C SER A 209 -17.15 -8.45 5.03
N LYS A 210 -15.82 -8.48 5.15
CA LYS A 210 -15.11 -9.41 6.06
C LYS A 210 -14.09 -8.63 6.86
N LEU A 211 -14.13 -8.80 8.18
CA LEU A 211 -13.16 -8.23 9.10
C LEU A 211 -12.26 -9.35 9.64
N THR A 212 -10.97 -9.10 9.76
CA THR A 212 -10.00 -10.06 10.29
C THR A 212 -8.98 -9.32 11.14
N HIS A 213 -8.58 -9.83 12.29
CA HIS A 213 -7.50 -9.21 13.06
C HIS A 213 -6.12 -9.61 12.51
N ALA A 214 -5.10 -8.75 12.60
CA ALA A 214 -3.80 -9.02 12.01
C ALA A 214 -3.09 -10.25 12.58
N THR A 215 -3.24 -10.52 13.87
CA THR A 215 -2.68 -11.70 14.52
C THR A 215 -3.60 -12.92 14.48
N LYS A 216 -4.90 -12.74 14.21
CA LYS A 216 -5.92 -13.82 14.23
C LYS A 216 -6.49 -14.05 12.83
N VAL A 217 -5.61 -14.34 11.88
CA VAL A 217 -5.96 -14.43 10.44
C VAL A 217 -7.01 -15.52 10.14
N LYS A 218 -7.11 -16.54 11.00
CA LYS A 218 -8.09 -17.63 10.88
C LYS A 218 -9.48 -17.25 11.40
N GLU A 219 -9.60 -16.21 12.24
CA GLU A 219 -10.87 -15.75 12.81
C GLU A 219 -11.46 -14.62 11.96
N VAL A 220 -12.56 -14.93 11.27
CA VAL A 220 -13.30 -13.93 10.49
C VAL A 220 -14.40 -13.35 11.37
N LEU A 221 -14.34 -12.04 11.61
CA LEU A 221 -15.25 -11.28 12.47
C LEU A 221 -16.40 -10.67 11.67
N THR A 222 -17.10 -11.48 10.86
CA THR A 222 -18.20 -10.99 9.98
C THR A 222 -19.32 -10.31 10.75
N ASP A 223 -19.66 -10.82 11.93
CA ASP A 223 -20.79 -10.35 12.76
C ASP A 223 -20.52 -8.99 13.43
N LEU A 224 -19.27 -8.51 13.32
CA LEU A 224 -18.83 -7.21 13.79
C LEU A 224 -18.78 -6.16 12.67
N THR A 225 -19.32 -6.49 11.49
CA THR A 225 -19.50 -5.55 10.39
C THR A 225 -20.96 -5.43 10.00
N PHE A 226 -21.39 -4.21 9.70
CA PHE A 226 -22.72 -3.92 9.20
C PHE A 226 -22.62 -2.97 8.02
N ILE A 227 -23.43 -3.22 7.00
CA ILE A 227 -23.48 -2.36 5.81
C ILE A 227 -24.81 -1.62 5.83
N GLN A 228 -24.73 -0.32 6.07
CA GLN A 228 -25.87 0.58 6.00
C GLN A 228 -25.93 1.21 4.62
N ARG A 229 -27.14 1.42 4.10
CA ARG A 229 -27.33 2.23 2.89
C ARG A 229 -27.77 3.63 3.27
N THR A 230 -27.20 4.60 2.56
CA THR A 230 -27.44 6.02 2.78
C THR A 230 -27.87 6.66 1.45
N GLN A 231 -28.32 7.91 1.48
CA GLN A 231 -28.67 8.65 0.25
C GLN A 231 -27.44 8.84 -0.66
N GLU A 232 -26.24 8.86 -0.10
CA GLU A 232 -24.98 9.07 -0.82
C GLU A 232 -24.33 7.75 -1.32
N GLY A 233 -24.89 6.60 -0.95
CA GLY A 233 -24.41 5.27 -1.35
C GLY A 233 -24.57 4.24 -0.23
N ALA A 234 -23.45 3.77 0.29
CA ALA A 234 -23.40 2.85 1.42
C ALA A 234 -22.30 3.25 2.41
N GLU A 235 -22.42 2.74 3.62
CA GLU A 235 -21.46 2.91 4.69
C GLU A 235 -21.21 1.54 5.34
N VAL A 236 -19.95 1.20 5.55
CA VAL A 236 -19.56 0.00 6.30
C VAL A 236 -19.21 0.44 7.70
N LEU A 237 -19.99 -0.03 8.67
CA LEU A 237 -19.75 0.10 10.09
C LEU A 237 -19.00 -1.14 10.56
N ALA A 238 -17.90 -0.97 11.29
CA ALA A 238 -17.19 -2.08 11.89
C ALA A 238 -16.86 -1.80 13.36
N ARG A 239 -17.05 -2.82 14.20
CA ARG A 239 -16.71 -2.83 15.62
C ARG A 239 -15.44 -3.62 15.83
N LEU A 240 -14.47 -3.01 16.50
CA LEU A 240 -13.14 -3.55 16.70
C LEU A 240 -13.01 -4.01 18.16
N PRO A 241 -13.05 -5.33 18.42
CA PRO A 241 -13.22 -5.87 19.77
C PRO A 241 -11.96 -5.78 20.64
N GLN A 242 -10.79 -5.59 20.04
CA GLN A 242 -9.51 -5.49 20.74
C GLN A 242 -8.65 -4.42 20.06
N ALA A 243 -7.60 -3.97 20.75
CA ALA A 243 -6.64 -3.04 20.17
C ALA A 243 -5.82 -3.70 19.05
N GLY A 244 -5.35 -2.88 18.11
CA GLY A 244 -4.45 -3.29 17.05
C GLY A 244 -5.01 -3.13 15.64
N TYR A 245 -4.46 -3.96 14.76
CA TYR A 245 -4.58 -3.83 13.31
C TYR A 245 -5.67 -4.74 12.77
N TYR A 246 -6.64 -4.16 12.05
CA TYR A 246 -7.73 -4.92 11.42
C TYR A 246 -7.80 -4.83 9.92
N LEU A 247 -8.11 -5.98 9.36
CA LEU A 247 -8.25 -6.26 7.98
C LEU A 247 -9.70 -6.25 7.52
N LEU A 248 -10.18 -5.11 6.99
CA LEU A 248 -11.51 -4.97 6.40
C LEU A 248 -11.47 -5.21 4.88
N ARG A 249 -12.28 -6.15 4.41
CA ARG A 249 -12.41 -6.55 3.01
C ARG A 249 -13.82 -6.24 2.55
N LEU A 250 -13.96 -5.48 1.46
CA LEU A 250 -15.25 -5.20 0.84
C LEU A 250 -15.38 -5.98 -0.46
N PHE A 251 -16.51 -6.65 -0.65
CA PHE A 251 -16.86 -7.36 -1.86
C PHE A 251 -18.14 -6.74 -2.45
N ALA A 252 -18.14 -6.56 -3.76
CA ALA A 252 -19.23 -5.96 -4.51
C ALA A 252 -19.73 -6.92 -5.61
N GLY A 253 -20.93 -6.72 -6.15
CA GLY A 253 -21.44 -7.51 -7.27
C GLY A 253 -22.84 -7.13 -7.74
N ALA A 254 -23.11 -7.27 -9.04
CA ALA A 254 -24.37 -6.88 -9.67
C ALA A 254 -25.50 -7.93 -9.55
N THR A 255 -25.18 -9.23 -9.46
CA THR A 255 -26.11 -10.36 -9.20
C THR A 255 -25.31 -11.53 -8.61
N ARG A 256 -25.92 -12.70 -8.28
CA ARG A 256 -25.37 -13.88 -7.54
C ARG A 256 -23.95 -14.38 -7.90
N ARG A 257 -23.27 -13.79 -8.89
CA ARG A 257 -21.82 -13.82 -9.09
C ARG A 257 -21.22 -12.45 -8.76
N THR A 258 -20.67 -12.32 -7.55
CA THR A 258 -19.97 -11.11 -7.09
C THR A 258 -18.62 -10.95 -7.79
N ARG A 259 -18.28 -9.73 -8.24
CA ARG A 259 -17.00 -9.37 -8.87
C ARG A 259 -16.35 -8.17 -8.16
N ARG A 260 -15.03 -8.14 -8.18
CA ARG A 260 -14.11 -7.43 -7.27
C ARG A 260 -14.08 -5.89 -7.47
N CYS A 261 -14.18 -5.05 -6.42
CA CYS A 261 -14.22 -3.58 -6.61
C CYS A 261 -13.41 -2.63 -5.71
N SER A 262 -13.28 -2.82 -4.38
CA SER A 262 -12.51 -1.87 -3.54
C SER A 262 -12.17 -2.42 -2.16
N ARG A 263 -11.41 -1.65 -1.38
CA ARG A 263 -10.23 -2.17 -0.70
C ARG A 263 -9.83 -1.16 0.47
N TRP A 264 -10.20 -1.38 1.76
CA TRP A 264 -10.12 -0.39 2.91
C TRP A 264 -9.69 -0.82 4.34
N ARG A 265 -8.90 0.02 5.05
CA ARG A 265 -8.02 -0.27 6.23
C ARG A 265 -8.51 0.37 7.56
N THR A 266 -8.54 -0.34 8.71
CA THR A 266 -9.00 0.20 10.03
C THR A 266 -8.10 -0.15 11.25
N SER A 267 -8.07 0.68 12.32
CA SER A 267 -7.30 0.49 13.59
C SER A 267 -8.14 0.78 14.84
N CYS A 268 -7.82 0.18 16.01
CA CYS A 268 -8.49 0.46 17.29
C CYS A 268 -7.50 0.69 18.44
N CYS A 269 -7.67 1.78 19.20
CA CYS A 269 -6.87 2.07 20.41
C CYS A 269 -7.61 1.77 21.72
N THR A 270 -8.93 1.89 21.75
CA THR A 270 -9.80 1.63 22.91
C THR A 270 -10.96 0.75 22.47
N PRO A 271 -10.99 -0.55 22.82
CA PRO A 271 -12.11 -1.41 22.49
C PRO A 271 -13.37 -0.98 23.26
N PRO A 272 -14.58 -1.21 22.73
CA PRO A 272 -15.80 -0.99 23.47
C PRO A 272 -15.89 -1.97 24.66
N THR A 273 -16.46 -1.50 25.78
CA THR A 273 -16.55 -2.24 27.06
C THR A 273 -17.28 -3.60 26.95
N ALA A 274 -18.03 -3.83 25.87
CA ALA A 274 -18.47 -5.13 25.40
C ALA A 274 -18.92 -5.01 23.93
N PRO A 275 -18.17 -5.50 22.92
CA PRO A 275 -18.59 -5.43 21.53
C PRO A 275 -19.82 -6.34 21.34
N ARG A 276 -21.00 -5.74 21.20
CA ARG A 276 -22.21 -6.48 20.85
C ARG A 276 -22.23 -6.72 19.34
N PRO A 277 -22.46 -7.97 18.87
CA PRO A 277 -22.60 -8.25 17.45
C PRO A 277 -23.80 -7.47 16.90
N TYR A 278 -23.73 -7.13 15.61
CA TYR A 278 -24.91 -6.62 14.92
C TYR A 278 -25.91 -7.78 14.82
N ARG A 279 -26.97 -7.77 15.64
CA ARG A 279 -28.05 -8.78 15.55
C ARG A 279 -28.79 -8.56 14.23
N LEU A 280 -28.59 -9.48 13.29
CA LEU A 280 -29.45 -9.62 12.12
C LEU A 280 -30.43 -10.77 12.37
N SER A 281 -31.72 -10.51 12.15
CA SER A 281 -32.74 -11.57 12.02
C SER A 281 -32.40 -12.48 10.83
N PRO A 282 -32.66 -13.80 10.91
CA PRO A 282 -31.99 -14.77 10.05
C PRO A 282 -32.54 -14.75 8.62
N ARG A 283 -31.67 -14.54 7.64
CA ARG A 283 -31.73 -15.18 6.32
C ARG A 283 -30.31 -15.45 5.82
N LEU A 284 -29.84 -16.68 6.03
CA LEU A 284 -28.64 -17.22 5.40
C LEU A 284 -29.08 -18.16 4.27
N THR A 285 -28.59 -17.92 3.06
CA THR A 285 -28.41 -18.99 2.08
C THR A 285 -26.92 -19.08 1.79
N SER A 286 -26.31 -20.16 2.25
CA SER A 286 -24.96 -20.58 1.89
C SER A 286 -24.88 -20.93 0.41
N SER A 287 -23.83 -20.50 -0.27
CA SER A 287 -23.31 -21.26 -1.41
C SER A 287 -21.81 -21.03 -1.60
N SER A 288 -21.12 -22.14 -1.83
CA SER A 288 -19.72 -22.21 -2.26
C SER A 288 -19.57 -21.73 -3.70
N THR A 289 -18.57 -20.89 -4.01
CA THR A 289 -17.66 -21.02 -5.18
C THR A 289 -16.69 -19.84 -5.31
N SER A 290 -15.47 -20.15 -5.75
CA SER A 290 -14.39 -19.30 -6.32
C SER A 290 -14.34 -17.82 -5.89
N SER A 291 -13.52 -17.55 -4.87
CA SER A 291 -13.33 -16.24 -4.25
C SER A 291 -12.06 -15.53 -4.73
N ALA A 292 -12.20 -14.27 -5.14
CA ALA A 292 -11.08 -13.39 -5.47
C ALA A 292 -10.81 -12.39 -4.32
N ARG A 293 -9.67 -12.57 -3.64
CA ARG A 293 -9.23 -11.88 -2.39
C ARG A 293 -8.94 -10.39 -2.55
N ILE A 294 -9.12 -9.62 -1.47
CA ILE A 294 -8.99 -8.16 -1.32
C ILE A 294 -8.70 -7.87 0.16
N SER A 295 -7.66 -7.13 0.60
CA SER A 295 -7.34 -6.94 2.05
C SER A 295 -6.65 -5.59 2.49
N PHE A 296 -6.97 -4.96 3.64
CA PHE A 296 -6.51 -3.64 4.15
C PHE A 296 -6.58 -3.36 5.69
N THR A 297 -5.66 -2.58 6.32
CA THR A 297 -5.47 -2.40 7.81
C THR A 297 -4.46 -1.38 8.37
N LEU A 298 -4.81 -0.59 9.47
CA LEU A 298 -4.51 0.72 10.25
C LEU A 298 -3.35 1.04 11.25
N TRP A 299 -2.39 2.00 11.07
CA TRP A 299 -1.56 2.57 12.18
C TRP A 299 -1.63 4.09 12.34
N LEU A 300 -1.46 4.58 13.58
CA LEU A 300 -0.74 5.81 13.89
C LEU A 300 0.02 5.67 15.21
N GLY A 301 1.22 6.25 15.24
CA GLY A 301 2.09 6.37 16.40
C GLY A 301 1.68 7.53 17.30
N GLU A 302 2.35 7.59 18.45
CA GLU A 302 2.25 8.55 19.56
C GLU A 302 1.77 9.96 19.18
#